data_AF-A0A933NGH3-F1
#
_entry.id   AF-A0A933NGH3-F1
#
_cell.length_a   1.000
_cell.length_b   1.000
_cell.length_c   1.000
_cell.angle_alpha   90.00
_cell.angle_beta   90.00
_cell.angle_gamma   90.00
#
_symmetry.space_group_name_H-M   'P 1'
#
loop_
_entity.id
_entity.type
_entity.pdbx_description
1 polymer ?
#
loop_
_entity_poly.entity_id
_entity_poly.type
_entity_poly.pdbx_seq_one_letter_code
_entity_poly.pdbx_strand_id
1 'polypeptide(L)'
;LDPGDGQGRCFFPGCDYYHPSVAELDDDALADPFSDPFDRAVQCRMPWHDVHCRVAGEAARDVAISFVQRWNHHHWSDDEVPRPLPLIPRVGGPGAAPAGRAATAQVLRSLASWNGGAFHETSIYNAWLDAIERSERFIYIEQQFFISSLAGEPVVNRVAEALLTRLSRAIRERARFRVVVVLPVHPEGNFREQSKVWALLGWQYRTISRGGQSLLERLRDEFPGVDLDDYVAFFSLRGHAVTPDRCVTSQIYVHSKLVIVDDRLAIIGSANINDRSLLGVRDSEIALRIETPAGMGANPVRDFRVALWNHHLGLPEHSQACADPTSELVYRDLWLATADSNTELYQRVFPDLPHSRFTTLAELEEAGPGPIEPGRLAGVRGTLVRHPLGFLANEDLTTSPWDVEFVLGDDLLT
;
A
#
# COMPACT_ATOMS: atom_id res chain seq x y z
N LEU A 1 -14.13 -8.81 12.94
CA LEU A 1 -14.46 -9.33 14.28
C LEU A 1 -13.24 -10.01 14.85
N ASP A 2 -13.15 -10.17 16.16
CA ASP A 2 -12.17 -11.08 16.77
C ASP A 2 -12.86 -12.43 16.98
N PRO A 3 -12.58 -13.45 16.14
CA PRO A 3 -13.18 -14.76 16.31
C PRO A 3 -12.61 -15.53 17.53
N GLY A 4 -11.51 -15.05 18.10
CA GLY A 4 -10.74 -15.75 19.13
C GLY A 4 -10.22 -17.12 18.67
N ASP A 5 -9.57 -17.83 19.57
CA ASP A 5 -9.04 -19.18 19.34
C ASP A 5 -10.07 -20.30 19.55
N GLY A 6 -11.33 -19.95 19.85
CA GLY A 6 -12.38 -20.89 20.24
C GLY A 6 -12.24 -21.47 21.66
N GLN A 7 -11.22 -21.07 22.42
CA GLN A 7 -10.98 -21.44 23.83
C GLN A 7 -11.14 -20.24 24.78
N GLY A 8 -11.73 -19.15 24.29
CA GLY A 8 -11.98 -17.93 25.05
C GLY A 8 -10.81 -16.94 25.06
N ARG A 9 -9.75 -17.16 24.25
CA ARG A 9 -8.69 -16.17 24.07
C ARG A 9 -8.96 -15.32 22.84
N CYS A 10 -8.88 -14.01 23.01
CA CYS A 10 -8.91 -13.03 21.92
C CYS A 10 -7.62 -13.15 21.09
N PHE A 11 -7.72 -13.03 19.77
CA PHE A 11 -6.53 -12.90 18.92
C PHE A 11 -5.91 -11.52 18.99
N PHE A 12 -6.71 -10.50 19.29
CA PHE A 12 -6.27 -9.10 19.36
C PHE A 12 -6.63 -8.52 20.73
N PRO A 13 -5.83 -8.68 21.79
CA PRO A 13 -6.15 -8.17 23.13
C PRO A 13 -5.98 -6.64 23.24
N GLY A 14 -6.89 -5.98 23.97
CA GLY A 14 -6.82 -4.54 24.26
C GLY A 14 -6.62 -3.66 23.02
N CYS A 15 -5.61 -2.79 23.07
CA CYS A 15 -5.25 -1.86 21.99
C CYS A 15 -4.90 -2.55 20.66
N ASP A 16 -4.58 -3.85 20.65
CA ASP A 16 -4.32 -4.60 19.42
C ASP A 16 -5.60 -4.80 18.59
N TYR A 17 -6.78 -4.66 19.21
CA TYR A 17 -8.06 -4.55 18.48
C TYR A 17 -8.26 -3.13 17.96
N TYR A 18 -7.54 -2.82 16.89
CA TYR A 18 -7.36 -1.45 16.42
C TYR A 18 -8.27 -1.07 15.23
N HIS A 19 -8.75 0.19 15.22
CA HIS A 19 -9.43 0.83 14.10
C HIS A 19 -9.14 2.34 14.09
N PRO A 20 -8.21 2.84 13.25
CA PRO A 20 -7.72 4.21 13.28
C PRO A 20 -8.75 5.28 12.89
N SER A 21 -9.81 4.90 12.17
CA SER A 21 -10.91 5.85 11.88
C SER A 21 -11.89 6.01 13.04
N VAL A 22 -11.68 5.30 14.15
CA VAL A 22 -12.60 5.30 15.31
C VAL A 22 -11.90 5.81 16.56
N ALA A 23 -10.67 5.35 16.81
CA ALA A 23 -9.87 5.81 17.94
C ALA A 23 -8.40 5.88 17.56
N GLU A 24 -7.75 6.97 17.95
CA GLU A 24 -6.28 7.07 17.94
C GLU A 24 -5.72 6.37 19.20
N LEU A 25 -4.52 5.80 19.09
CA LEU A 25 -3.79 5.24 20.23
C LEU A 25 -2.80 6.28 20.72
N ASP A 26 -3.24 7.10 21.67
CA ASP A 26 -2.41 8.10 22.35
C ASP A 26 -1.65 7.50 23.54
N ASP A 27 -0.83 8.32 24.20
CA ASP A 27 -0.03 7.89 25.35
C ASP A 27 -0.89 7.35 26.51
N ASP A 28 -2.10 7.86 26.69
CA ASP A 28 -3.03 7.41 27.72
C ASP A 28 -3.60 6.02 27.40
N ALA A 29 -4.00 5.78 26.14
CA ALA A 29 -4.40 4.46 25.69
C ALA A 29 -3.27 3.44 25.81
N LEU A 30 -2.04 3.84 25.49
CA LEU A 30 -0.85 2.96 25.57
C LEU A 30 -0.40 2.72 27.02
N ALA A 31 -0.82 3.54 27.98
CA ALA A 31 -0.56 3.32 29.40
C ALA A 31 -1.35 2.13 29.96
N ASP A 32 -2.49 1.77 29.36
CA ASP A 32 -3.26 0.55 29.67
C ASP A 32 -3.51 -0.28 28.40
N PRO A 33 -2.49 -1.00 27.89
CA PRO A 33 -2.54 -1.64 26.57
C PRO A 33 -3.52 -2.82 26.48
N PHE A 34 -4.05 -3.29 27.61
CA PHE A 34 -5.02 -4.39 27.66
C PHE A 34 -6.47 -3.89 27.75
N SER A 35 -6.68 -2.58 27.84
CA SER A 35 -8.00 -1.96 27.73
C SER A 35 -8.38 -1.81 26.25
N ASP A 36 -9.66 -2.03 25.96
CA ASP A 36 -10.18 -1.85 24.61
C ASP A 36 -10.37 -0.37 24.31
N PRO A 37 -9.87 0.14 23.17
CA PRO A 37 -10.04 1.54 22.80
C PRO A 37 -11.49 1.89 22.41
N PHE A 38 -12.32 0.89 22.13
CA PHE A 38 -13.74 1.04 21.78
C PHE A 38 -14.49 -0.29 21.94
N ASP A 39 -15.82 -0.23 21.99
CA ASP A 39 -16.66 -1.41 22.16
C ASP A 39 -16.62 -2.35 20.93
N ARG A 40 -16.05 -3.55 21.13
CA ARG A 40 -15.96 -4.62 20.11
C ARG A 40 -17.32 -5.13 19.64
N ALA A 41 -18.37 -5.00 20.46
CA ALA A 41 -19.74 -5.41 20.13
C ALA A 41 -20.36 -4.51 19.05
N VAL A 42 -19.91 -3.26 18.95
CA VAL A 42 -20.37 -2.28 17.97
C VAL A 42 -19.39 -2.21 16.80
N GLN A 43 -18.11 -1.93 17.11
CA GLN A 43 -17.11 -1.62 16.09
C GLN A 43 -16.28 -2.86 15.72
N CYS A 44 -16.06 -3.06 14.42
CA CYS A 44 -15.09 -4.05 13.95
C CYS A 44 -13.69 -3.44 13.88
N ARG A 45 -12.64 -4.22 14.17
CA ARG A 45 -11.27 -3.81 13.87
C ARG A 45 -11.08 -3.55 12.37
N MET A 46 -10.13 -2.70 12.01
CA MET A 46 -9.69 -2.55 10.63
C MET A 46 -8.62 -3.60 10.34
N PRO A 47 -8.83 -4.54 9.40
CA PRO A 47 -7.79 -5.48 9.02
C PRO A 47 -6.57 -4.78 8.44
N TRP A 48 -5.39 -5.38 8.65
CA TRP A 48 -4.10 -4.82 8.22
C TRP A 48 -3.48 -5.77 7.21
N HIS A 49 -3.25 -5.29 5.99
CA HIS A 49 -2.61 -6.04 4.91
C HIS A 49 -1.23 -5.45 4.64
N ASP A 50 -0.20 -6.25 4.85
CA ASP A 50 1.19 -5.85 4.71
C ASP A 50 2.04 -6.97 4.11
N VAL A 51 3.20 -6.59 3.56
CA VAL A 51 4.15 -7.50 2.95
C VAL A 51 5.49 -7.35 3.63
N HIS A 52 6.04 -8.49 4.07
CA HIS A 52 7.35 -8.55 4.68
C HIS A 52 8.20 -9.64 4.02
N CYS A 53 9.52 -9.53 4.16
CA CYS A 53 10.43 -10.58 3.71
C CYS A 53 11.52 -10.84 4.76
N ARG A 54 12.08 -12.05 4.72
CA ARG A 54 13.22 -12.44 5.55
C ARG A 54 14.36 -12.84 4.63
N VAL A 55 15.53 -12.24 4.84
CA VAL A 55 16.77 -12.60 4.16
C VAL A 55 17.73 -13.32 5.10
N ALA A 56 18.64 -14.10 4.53
CA ALA A 56 19.73 -14.78 5.21
C ALA A 56 21.04 -14.57 4.43
N GLY A 57 22.18 -14.87 5.05
CA GLY A 57 23.50 -14.70 4.42
C GLY A 57 23.91 -13.23 4.32
N GLU A 58 24.63 -12.88 3.25
CA GLU A 58 25.21 -11.53 3.09
C GLU A 58 24.15 -10.43 3.06
N ALA A 59 22.98 -10.65 2.46
CA ALA A 59 21.90 -9.65 2.47
C ALA A 59 21.43 -9.32 3.91
N ALA A 60 21.38 -10.31 4.81
CA ALA A 60 21.06 -10.05 6.23
C ALA A 60 22.18 -9.26 6.93
N ARG A 61 23.43 -9.47 6.52
CA ARG A 61 24.58 -8.71 7.00
C ARG A 61 24.51 -7.26 6.53
N ASP A 62 24.08 -6.99 5.30
CA ASP A 62 23.91 -5.62 4.78
C ASP A 62 22.82 -4.86 5.56
N VAL A 63 21.71 -5.53 5.90
CA VAL A 63 20.69 -4.96 6.81
C VAL A 63 21.32 -4.63 8.18
N ALA A 64 22.10 -5.55 8.75
CA ALA A 64 22.78 -5.33 10.03
C ALA A 64 23.81 -4.20 9.96
N ILE A 65 24.53 -4.03 8.85
CA ILE A 65 25.46 -2.91 8.63
C ILE A 65 24.68 -1.59 8.68
N SER A 66 23.51 -1.52 8.02
CA SER A 66 22.65 -0.32 8.08
C SER A 66 22.19 0.00 9.50
N PHE A 67 21.83 -1.02 10.29
CA PHE A 67 21.49 -0.85 11.70
C PHE A 67 22.68 -0.32 12.52
N VAL A 68 23.85 -0.94 12.39
CA VAL A 68 25.06 -0.55 13.11
C VAL A 68 25.48 0.88 12.76
N GLN A 69 25.39 1.26 11.48
CA GLN A 69 25.68 2.62 11.02
C GLN A 69 24.79 3.64 11.72
N ARG A 70 23.46 3.41 11.75
CA ARG A 70 22.51 4.32 12.41
C ARG A 70 22.66 4.33 13.92
N TRP A 71 22.88 3.18 14.54
CA TRP A 71 23.13 3.07 15.98
C TRP A 71 24.33 3.90 16.40
N ASN A 72 25.46 3.72 15.73
CA ASN A 72 26.68 4.46 16.03
C ASN A 72 26.49 5.96 15.77
N HIS A 73 25.80 6.34 14.68
CA HIS A 73 25.50 7.75 14.40
C HIS A 73 24.74 8.44 15.56
N HIS A 74 23.63 7.86 16.02
CA HIS A 74 22.79 8.47 17.07
C HIS A 74 23.36 8.28 18.49
N HIS A 75 24.28 7.35 18.68
CA HIS A 75 25.04 7.24 19.93
C HIS A 75 25.81 8.55 20.27
N TRP A 76 26.13 9.38 19.29
CA TRP A 76 26.83 10.65 19.50
C TRP A 76 25.92 11.88 19.55
N SER A 77 24.60 11.73 19.45
CA SER A 77 23.67 12.88 19.36
C SER A 77 23.02 13.30 20.68
N ASP A 78 23.14 12.53 21.77
CA ASP A 78 22.46 12.84 23.04
C ASP A 78 23.35 12.61 24.28
N ASP A 79 23.41 13.60 25.17
CA ASP A 79 24.26 13.61 26.37
C ASP A 79 23.52 13.11 27.63
N GLU A 80 22.20 12.96 27.59
CA GLU A 80 21.38 12.72 28.80
C GLU A 80 21.07 11.23 29.10
N VAL A 81 21.37 10.31 28.18
CA VAL A 81 21.09 8.87 28.33
C VAL A 81 22.38 8.07 28.52
N PRO A 82 22.45 7.09 29.45
CA PRO A 82 23.60 6.19 29.57
C PRO A 82 23.91 5.55 28.22
N ARG A 83 25.08 5.90 27.65
CA ARG A 83 25.39 5.60 26.26
C ARG A 83 25.62 4.10 26.07
N PRO A 84 24.81 3.40 25.28
CA PRO A 84 25.02 1.98 25.03
C PRO A 84 26.22 1.80 24.08
N LEU A 85 27.01 0.73 24.24
CA LEU A 85 28.29 0.58 23.54
C LEU A 85 28.15 0.66 22.00
N PRO A 86 29.15 1.21 21.28
CA PRO A 86 29.15 1.22 19.83
C PRO A 86 29.17 -0.22 19.30
N LEU A 87 28.45 -0.43 18.19
CA LEU A 87 28.36 -1.73 17.54
C LEU A 87 29.38 -1.83 16.42
N ILE A 88 29.89 -3.05 16.20
CA ILE A 88 30.81 -3.38 15.11
C ILE A 88 30.12 -4.44 14.23
N PRO A 89 30.03 -4.24 12.91
CA PRO A 89 29.45 -5.25 12.03
C PRO A 89 30.26 -6.54 12.12
N ARG A 90 29.56 -7.67 12.22
CA ARG A 90 30.22 -8.98 12.25
C ARG A 90 31.00 -9.21 10.94
N VAL A 91 32.25 -9.66 11.07
CA VAL A 91 33.11 -10.04 9.94
C VAL A 91 33.08 -11.57 9.80
N GLY A 92 32.24 -12.07 8.89
CA GLY A 92 32.13 -13.50 8.59
C GLY A 92 31.53 -14.38 9.70
N GLY A 93 31.52 -15.69 9.44
CA GLY A 93 30.93 -16.73 10.31
C GLY A 93 29.80 -17.49 9.61
N PRO A 94 29.43 -18.68 10.09
CA PRO A 94 28.32 -19.44 9.51
C PRO A 94 27.03 -18.63 9.69
N GLY A 95 26.51 -18.09 8.60
CA GLY A 95 25.16 -17.54 8.56
C GLY A 95 24.15 -18.65 8.88
N ALA A 96 22.99 -18.27 9.40
CA ALA A 96 21.87 -19.21 9.48
C ALA A 96 21.64 -19.82 8.08
N ALA A 97 21.47 -21.14 8.01
CA ALA A 97 21.20 -21.80 6.75
C ALA A 97 19.96 -21.16 6.09
N PRO A 98 20.01 -20.81 4.79
CA PRO A 98 18.88 -20.21 4.12
C PRO A 98 17.71 -21.21 4.14
N ALA A 99 16.67 -20.89 4.89
CA ALA A 99 15.43 -21.67 4.94
C ALA A 99 14.40 -21.20 3.89
N GLY A 100 14.85 -20.40 2.90
CA GLY A 100 14.01 -19.80 1.87
C GLY A 100 14.42 -20.22 0.45
N ARG A 101 13.64 -19.80 -0.55
CA ARG A 101 13.98 -19.98 -1.96
C ARG A 101 15.19 -19.12 -2.33
N ALA A 102 16.08 -19.65 -3.17
CA ALA A 102 17.24 -18.92 -3.65
C ALA A 102 16.81 -17.77 -4.58
N ALA A 103 17.37 -16.57 -4.34
CA ALA A 103 17.18 -15.36 -5.13
C ALA A 103 18.39 -14.45 -4.96
N THR A 104 18.60 -13.53 -5.90
CA THR A 104 19.54 -12.43 -5.72
C THR A 104 18.84 -11.35 -4.90
N ALA A 105 19.48 -10.86 -3.84
CA ALA A 105 18.93 -9.82 -2.99
C ALA A 105 19.92 -8.66 -2.87
N GLN A 106 19.43 -7.42 -2.98
CA GLN A 106 20.20 -6.20 -2.75
C GLN A 106 19.43 -5.32 -1.75
N VAL A 107 20.10 -4.91 -0.68
CA VAL A 107 19.56 -3.95 0.28
C VAL A 107 19.60 -2.54 -0.35
N LEU A 108 18.50 -1.82 -0.22
CA LEU A 108 18.31 -0.45 -0.69
C LEU A 108 17.87 0.42 0.50
N ARG A 109 18.17 1.72 0.45
CA ARG A 109 17.89 2.67 1.53
C ARG A 109 17.52 4.06 1.02
N SER A 110 16.82 4.79 1.89
CA SER A 110 16.69 6.24 1.83
C SER A 110 17.37 6.80 3.08
N LEU A 111 18.50 7.48 2.91
CA LEU A 111 19.28 8.03 4.03
C LEU A 111 19.92 9.38 3.66
N ALA A 112 20.12 10.22 4.66
CA ALA A 112 20.86 11.47 4.59
C ALA A 112 21.66 11.68 5.88
N SER A 113 22.46 12.75 5.94
CA SER A 113 23.36 13.02 7.06
C SER A 113 22.65 13.00 8.42
N TRP A 114 21.43 13.56 8.51
CA TRP A 114 20.73 13.69 9.79
C TRP A 114 20.16 12.37 10.34
N ASN A 115 19.85 11.40 9.47
CA ASN A 115 19.23 10.12 9.86
C ASN A 115 20.21 8.92 9.84
N GLY A 116 21.52 9.22 9.72
CA GLY A 116 22.62 8.26 9.85
C GLY A 116 23.29 7.87 8.54
N GLY A 117 22.95 8.49 7.41
CA GLY A 117 23.65 8.34 6.14
C GLY A 117 25.03 9.01 6.15
N ALA A 118 26.08 8.31 5.72
CA ALA A 118 27.39 8.92 5.48
C ALA A 118 27.36 9.88 4.28
N PHE A 119 26.44 9.65 3.35
CA PHE A 119 26.13 10.46 2.18
C PHE A 119 24.62 10.37 1.92
N HIS A 120 24.11 11.26 1.07
CA HIS A 120 22.72 11.22 0.62
C HIS A 120 22.49 10.00 -0.29
N GLU A 121 21.63 9.10 0.13
CA GLU A 121 21.30 7.86 -0.55
C GLU A 121 19.80 7.81 -0.89
N THR A 122 19.49 7.55 -2.16
CA THR A 122 18.13 7.39 -2.72
C THR A 122 18.04 6.08 -3.51
N SER A 123 18.71 5.03 -3.04
CA SER A 123 18.84 3.78 -3.79
C SER A 123 17.51 3.06 -3.97
N ILE A 124 16.54 3.25 -3.05
CA ILE A 124 15.16 2.78 -3.22
C ILE A 124 14.50 3.45 -4.41
N TYR A 125 14.50 4.79 -4.44
CA TYR A 125 13.88 5.57 -5.51
C TYR A 125 14.48 5.25 -6.89
N ASN A 126 15.80 5.15 -6.98
CA ASN A 126 16.49 4.78 -8.22
C ASN A 126 16.09 3.38 -8.70
N ALA A 127 15.96 2.41 -7.78
CA ALA A 127 15.54 1.05 -8.12
C ALA A 127 14.08 0.99 -8.59
N TRP A 128 13.19 1.81 -8.03
CA TRP A 128 11.81 1.94 -8.49
C TRP A 128 11.74 2.48 -9.92
N LEU A 129 12.47 3.55 -10.22
CA LEU A 129 12.51 4.12 -11.58
C LEU A 129 13.07 3.12 -12.59
N ASP A 130 14.19 2.46 -12.26
CA ASP A 130 14.81 1.43 -13.11
C ASP A 130 13.86 0.25 -13.37
N ALA A 131 13.15 -0.20 -12.33
CA ALA A 131 12.17 -1.29 -12.44
C ALA A 131 11.01 -0.94 -13.37
N ILE A 132 10.47 0.28 -13.27
CA ILE A 132 9.37 0.75 -14.13
C ILE A 132 9.85 0.89 -15.57
N GLU A 133 11.00 1.53 -15.79
CA GLU A 133 11.55 1.79 -17.12
C GLU A 133 11.85 0.49 -17.89
N ARG A 134 12.39 -0.51 -17.20
CA ARG A 134 12.77 -1.82 -17.80
C ARG A 134 11.63 -2.81 -17.92
N SER A 135 10.45 -2.52 -17.35
CA SER A 135 9.32 -3.44 -17.37
C SER A 135 8.88 -3.81 -18.80
N GLU A 136 8.58 -5.08 -19.05
CA GLU A 136 8.24 -5.61 -20.37
C GLU A 136 6.75 -5.94 -20.50
N ARG A 137 6.15 -6.52 -19.45
CA ARG A 137 4.83 -7.15 -19.50
C ARG A 137 3.87 -6.69 -18.43
N PHE A 138 4.29 -6.55 -17.17
CA PHE A 138 3.41 -6.05 -16.14
C PHE A 138 4.13 -5.46 -14.94
N ILE A 139 3.43 -4.56 -14.25
CA ILE A 139 3.81 -4.00 -12.96
C ILE A 139 2.64 -4.22 -11.99
N TYR A 140 2.91 -4.78 -10.82
CA TYR A 140 1.95 -4.91 -9.73
C TYR A 140 2.46 -4.11 -8.53
N ILE A 141 1.63 -3.20 -7.99
CA ILE A 141 1.99 -2.28 -6.92
C ILE A 141 0.99 -2.45 -5.78
N GLU A 142 1.47 -2.66 -4.56
CA GLU A 142 0.67 -2.45 -3.35
C GLU A 142 1.35 -1.36 -2.51
N GLN A 143 0.63 -0.29 -2.23
CA GLN A 143 1.19 0.89 -1.59
C GLN A 143 0.20 1.52 -0.62
N GLN A 144 0.71 2.06 0.49
CA GLN A 144 -0.09 2.85 1.43
C GLN A 144 -0.40 4.24 0.87
N PHE A 145 0.55 4.84 0.16
CA PHE A 145 0.42 6.16 -0.48
C PHE A 145 0.84 6.12 -1.94
N PHE A 146 0.20 6.94 -2.75
CA PHE A 146 0.51 7.13 -4.16
C PHE A 146 0.54 8.63 -4.51
N ILE A 147 1.57 9.32 -4.00
CA ILE A 147 1.80 10.76 -4.16
C ILE A 147 3.08 10.97 -4.95
N SER A 148 2.98 11.61 -6.12
CA SER A 148 4.10 11.76 -7.05
C SER A 148 3.96 13.02 -7.90
N SER A 149 4.99 13.38 -8.65
CA SER A 149 5.16 14.71 -9.29
C SER A 149 4.03 15.15 -10.23
N LEU A 150 3.20 14.22 -10.72
CA LEU A 150 1.99 14.58 -11.50
C LEU A 150 0.94 15.32 -10.68
N ALA A 151 1.04 15.31 -9.34
CA ALA A 151 0.18 16.11 -8.49
C ALA A 151 0.49 17.62 -8.52
N GLY A 152 1.62 18.02 -9.09
CA GLY A 152 2.13 19.39 -9.10
C GLY A 152 3.05 19.70 -7.92
N GLU A 153 3.57 20.93 -7.93
CA GLU A 153 4.42 21.45 -6.85
C GLU A 153 3.70 21.35 -5.49
N PRO A 154 4.41 21.01 -4.39
CA PRO A 154 5.87 20.84 -4.29
C PRO A 154 6.37 19.40 -4.53
N VAL A 155 5.54 18.49 -5.05
CA VAL A 155 5.90 17.06 -5.16
C VAL A 155 6.89 16.83 -6.31
N VAL A 156 8.04 16.20 -6.04
CA VAL A 156 9.13 16.06 -7.01
C VAL A 156 9.56 14.64 -7.37
N ASN A 157 9.17 13.60 -6.61
CA ASN A 157 9.46 12.22 -7.01
C ASN A 157 8.76 11.88 -8.34
N ARG A 158 9.44 11.17 -9.24
CA ARG A 158 9.03 10.98 -10.64
C ARG A 158 8.43 9.60 -10.91
N VAL A 159 7.93 8.91 -9.88
CA VAL A 159 7.37 7.56 -10.03
C VAL A 159 6.17 7.56 -10.97
N ALA A 160 5.22 8.50 -10.80
CA ALA A 160 4.05 8.60 -11.68
C ALA A 160 4.41 9.05 -13.10
N GLU A 161 5.44 9.89 -13.28
CA GLU A 161 5.97 10.23 -14.60
C GLU A 161 6.61 9.03 -15.32
N ALA A 162 7.33 8.19 -14.58
CA ALA A 162 7.91 6.96 -15.13
C ALA A 162 6.81 5.99 -15.58
N LEU A 163 5.76 5.83 -14.76
CA LEU A 163 4.57 5.04 -15.12
C LEU A 163 3.86 5.61 -16.34
N LEU A 164 3.62 6.92 -16.39
CA LEU A 164 3.02 7.61 -17.55
C LEU A 164 3.83 7.31 -18.81
N THR A 165 5.14 7.52 -18.76
CA THR A 165 6.04 7.26 -19.91
C THR A 165 5.95 5.81 -20.38
N ARG A 166 5.98 4.86 -19.44
CA ARG A 166 5.94 3.43 -19.74
C ARG A 166 4.57 2.99 -20.29
N LEU A 167 3.48 3.49 -19.74
CA LEU A 167 2.11 3.24 -20.20
C LEU A 167 1.87 3.84 -21.57
N SER A 168 2.25 5.10 -21.82
CA SER A 168 2.14 5.72 -23.13
C SER A 168 2.91 4.94 -24.19
N ARG A 169 4.10 4.42 -23.86
CA ARG A 169 4.84 3.52 -24.76
C ARG A 169 4.04 2.25 -25.08
N ALA A 170 3.51 1.56 -24.05
CA ALA A 170 2.71 0.35 -24.26
C ALA A 170 1.48 0.58 -25.15
N ILE A 171 0.75 1.69 -24.92
CA ILE A 171 -0.46 2.02 -25.66
C ILE A 171 -0.13 2.33 -27.13
N ARG A 172 0.92 3.12 -27.40
CA ARG A 172 1.38 3.41 -28.78
C ARG A 172 1.78 2.13 -29.51
N GLU A 173 2.46 1.21 -28.83
CA GLU A 173 2.89 -0.08 -29.38
C GLU A 173 1.77 -1.12 -29.43
N ARG A 174 0.59 -0.84 -28.84
CA ARG A 174 -0.49 -1.82 -28.60
C ARG A 174 0.02 -3.09 -27.92
N ALA A 175 0.98 -2.93 -27.02
CA ALA A 175 1.61 -4.02 -26.30
C ALA A 175 0.67 -4.56 -25.22
N ARG A 176 0.70 -5.88 -24.99
CA ARG A 176 0.01 -6.49 -23.85
C ARG A 176 0.78 -6.19 -22.57
N PHE A 177 0.50 -5.03 -21.99
CA PHE A 177 1.14 -4.51 -20.80
C PHE A 177 0.11 -4.07 -19.77
N ARG A 178 0.27 -4.48 -18.50
CA ARG A 178 -0.69 -4.21 -17.42
C ARG A 178 -0.01 -3.57 -16.22
N VAL A 179 -0.62 -2.55 -15.62
CA VAL A 179 -0.24 -1.94 -14.36
C VAL A 179 -1.41 -2.08 -13.39
N VAL A 180 -1.21 -2.82 -12.31
CA VAL A 180 -2.21 -3.03 -11.27
C VAL A 180 -1.74 -2.33 -10.00
N VAL A 181 -2.56 -1.42 -9.46
CA VAL A 181 -2.22 -0.67 -8.26
C VAL A 181 -3.27 -0.94 -7.18
N VAL A 182 -2.85 -1.40 -6.01
CA VAL A 182 -3.71 -1.67 -4.86
C VAL A 182 -3.36 -0.68 -3.74
N LEU A 183 -4.35 0.10 -3.31
CA LEU A 183 -4.23 1.17 -2.33
C LEU A 183 -5.27 0.97 -1.20
N PRO A 184 -5.07 1.53 0.00
CA PRO A 184 -6.16 1.65 0.96
C PRO A 184 -7.30 2.48 0.35
N VAL A 185 -8.54 2.26 0.79
CA VAL A 185 -9.70 3.03 0.31
C VAL A 185 -9.53 4.51 0.63
N HIS A 186 -9.04 4.79 1.84
CA HIS A 186 -8.58 6.09 2.28
C HIS A 186 -7.41 5.89 3.27
N PRO A 187 -6.55 6.92 3.44
CA PRO A 187 -5.49 6.92 4.45
C PRO A 187 -5.97 6.63 5.87
N GLU A 188 -5.03 6.32 6.75
CA GLU A 188 -5.28 6.08 8.16
C GLU A 188 -5.89 7.32 8.83
N GLY A 189 -6.97 7.13 9.58
CA GLY A 189 -7.70 8.20 10.27
C GLY A 189 -9.18 8.26 9.87
N ASN A 190 -9.90 9.24 10.44
CA ASN A 190 -11.32 9.45 10.18
C ASN A 190 -11.53 10.35 8.96
N PHE A 191 -11.97 9.76 7.83
CA PHE A 191 -12.25 10.52 6.61
C PHE A 191 -13.54 11.36 6.68
N ARG A 192 -14.39 11.19 7.70
CA ARG A 192 -15.62 11.98 7.85
C ARG A 192 -15.38 13.37 8.43
N GLU A 193 -14.18 13.60 8.94
CA GLU A 193 -13.76 14.91 9.45
C GLU A 193 -12.73 15.49 8.48
N GLN A 194 -12.85 16.79 8.18
CA GLN A 194 -11.82 17.52 7.46
C GLN A 194 -10.54 17.43 8.28
N SER A 195 -9.56 16.71 7.75
CA SER A 195 -8.38 16.26 8.49
C SER A 195 -7.22 15.99 7.53
N LYS A 196 -6.07 15.60 8.08
CA LYS A 196 -4.92 15.03 7.35
C LYS A 196 -5.32 14.01 6.28
N VAL A 197 -6.39 13.24 6.50
CA VAL A 197 -6.90 12.25 5.55
C VAL A 197 -7.37 12.89 4.24
N TRP A 198 -8.04 14.04 4.30
CA TRP A 198 -8.51 14.77 3.13
C TRP A 198 -7.35 15.31 2.33
N ALA A 199 -6.37 15.93 2.99
CA ALA A 199 -5.19 16.47 2.32
C ALA A 199 -4.38 15.37 1.60
N LEU A 200 -4.17 14.21 2.25
CA LEU A 200 -3.53 13.05 1.64
C LEU A 200 -4.32 12.49 0.45
N LEU A 201 -5.66 12.40 0.56
CA LEU A 201 -6.53 12.03 -0.56
C LEU A 201 -6.43 13.04 -1.70
N GLY A 202 -6.35 14.33 -1.41
CA GLY A 202 -6.15 15.40 -2.38
C GLY A 202 -4.89 15.19 -3.21
N TRP A 203 -3.74 14.99 -2.56
CA TRP A 203 -2.47 14.70 -3.25
C TRP A 203 -2.49 13.40 -4.05
N GLN A 204 -3.10 12.35 -3.50
CA GLN A 204 -3.25 11.07 -4.18
C GLN A 204 -4.12 11.21 -5.44
N TYR A 205 -5.29 11.85 -5.35
CA TYR A 205 -6.15 12.07 -6.50
C TYR A 205 -5.52 13.00 -7.53
N ARG A 206 -4.76 14.02 -7.10
CA ARG A 206 -3.97 14.86 -8.03
C ARG A 206 -2.91 14.06 -8.79
N THR A 207 -2.31 13.06 -8.15
CA THR A 207 -1.38 12.15 -8.82
C THR A 207 -2.10 11.24 -9.82
N ILE A 208 -3.25 10.69 -9.44
CA ILE A 208 -3.89 9.58 -10.18
C ILE A 208 -4.90 10.07 -11.22
N SER A 209 -5.87 10.90 -10.85
CA SER A 209 -7.11 11.05 -11.63
C SER A 209 -7.71 12.45 -11.75
N ARG A 210 -7.19 13.47 -11.04
CA ARG A 210 -7.78 14.81 -10.98
C ARG A 210 -6.71 15.89 -11.03
N GLY A 211 -7.09 17.13 -11.30
CA GLY A 211 -6.15 18.28 -11.29
C GLY A 211 -5.61 18.67 -12.67
N GLY A 212 -6.14 18.09 -13.74
CA GLY A 212 -5.86 18.44 -15.13
C GLY A 212 -4.52 17.95 -15.66
N GLN A 213 -3.66 17.35 -14.82
CA GLN A 213 -2.32 16.89 -15.18
C GLN A 213 -2.00 15.50 -14.61
N SER A 214 -2.98 14.82 -13.99
CA SER A 214 -2.80 13.51 -13.36
C SER A 214 -2.50 12.40 -14.36
N LEU A 215 -2.07 11.25 -13.86
CA LEU A 215 -1.72 10.07 -14.67
C LEU A 215 -2.84 9.69 -15.65
N LEU A 216 -4.07 9.51 -15.15
CA LEU A 216 -5.20 9.07 -15.96
C LEU A 216 -5.72 10.17 -16.89
N GLU A 217 -5.68 11.44 -16.48
CA GLU A 217 -6.06 12.57 -17.36
C GLU A 217 -5.09 12.65 -18.55
N ARG A 218 -3.77 12.63 -18.30
CA ARG A 218 -2.76 12.68 -19.37
C ARG A 218 -2.85 11.50 -20.34
N LEU A 219 -3.12 10.28 -19.84
CA LEU A 219 -3.31 9.12 -20.70
C LEU A 219 -4.58 9.21 -21.54
N ARG A 220 -5.70 9.73 -20.99
CA ARG A 220 -6.94 9.94 -21.75
C ARG A 220 -6.78 11.02 -22.82
N ASP A 221 -6.07 12.10 -22.50
CA ASP A 221 -5.80 13.19 -23.43
C ASP A 221 -4.88 12.74 -24.57
N GLU A 222 -3.86 11.94 -24.27
CA GLU A 222 -2.93 11.41 -25.28
C GLU A 222 -3.57 10.32 -26.15
N PHE A 223 -4.45 9.48 -25.57
CA PHE A 223 -5.04 8.31 -26.23
C PHE A 223 -6.57 8.29 -26.17
N PRO A 224 -7.25 9.26 -26.81
CA PRO A 224 -8.70 9.28 -26.81
C PRO A 224 -9.27 8.02 -27.48
N GLY A 225 -10.15 7.32 -26.76
CA GLY A 225 -10.80 6.09 -27.23
C GLY A 225 -10.09 4.79 -26.84
N VAL A 226 -8.97 4.85 -26.12
CA VAL A 226 -8.39 3.67 -25.46
C VAL A 226 -9.06 3.48 -24.10
N ASP A 227 -9.53 2.27 -23.84
CA ASP A 227 -9.95 1.90 -22.49
C ASP A 227 -8.71 1.75 -21.61
N LEU A 228 -8.54 2.65 -20.64
CA LEU A 228 -7.38 2.64 -19.77
C LEU A 228 -7.38 1.43 -18.84
N ASP A 229 -8.53 0.84 -18.52
CA ASP A 229 -8.58 -0.39 -17.71
C ASP A 229 -7.82 -1.54 -18.38
N ASP A 230 -7.61 -1.49 -19.69
CA ASP A 230 -6.74 -2.44 -20.38
C ASP A 230 -5.28 -2.29 -19.96
N TYR A 231 -4.81 -1.12 -19.57
CA TYR A 231 -3.39 -0.88 -19.32
C TYR A 231 -3.09 -0.59 -17.86
N VAL A 232 -3.97 0.12 -17.16
CA VAL A 232 -3.79 0.54 -15.78
C VAL A 232 -5.11 0.59 -15.03
N ALA A 233 -5.18 -0.06 -13.87
CA ALA A 233 -6.36 -0.01 -13.01
C ALA A 233 -5.97 0.06 -11.52
N PHE A 234 -6.84 0.72 -10.74
CA PHE A 234 -6.65 0.97 -9.32
C PHE A 234 -7.69 0.21 -8.49
N PHE A 235 -7.22 -0.40 -7.42
CA PHE A 235 -8.01 -1.29 -6.57
C PHE A 235 -7.78 -0.98 -5.09
N SER A 236 -8.69 -1.49 -4.27
CA SER A 236 -8.56 -1.51 -2.82
C SER A 236 -9.00 -2.86 -2.29
N LEU A 237 -8.81 -3.08 -0.98
CA LEU A 237 -9.20 -4.31 -0.31
C LEU A 237 -10.32 -4.02 0.69
N ARG A 238 -11.31 -4.90 0.75
CA ARG A 238 -12.44 -4.83 1.68
C ARG A 238 -12.84 -6.21 2.19
N GLY A 239 -13.04 -6.29 3.50
CA GLY A 239 -13.52 -7.49 4.17
C GLY A 239 -14.90 -7.28 4.77
N HIS A 240 -15.55 -8.39 5.11
CA HIS A 240 -16.78 -8.41 5.90
C HIS A 240 -16.81 -9.60 6.85
N ALA A 241 -17.71 -9.53 7.81
CA ALA A 241 -18.06 -10.65 8.67
C ALA A 241 -19.56 -10.69 8.88
N VAL A 242 -20.13 -11.89 8.81
CA VAL A 242 -21.54 -12.16 9.07
C VAL A 242 -21.62 -13.12 10.26
N THR A 243 -22.41 -12.72 11.25
CA THR A 243 -22.79 -13.50 12.44
C THR A 243 -24.32 -13.50 12.54
N PRO A 244 -24.94 -14.35 13.37
CA PRO A 244 -26.40 -14.34 13.55
C PRO A 244 -26.97 -12.96 13.90
N ASP A 245 -26.21 -12.17 14.68
CA ASP A 245 -26.68 -10.89 15.22
C ASP A 245 -26.13 -9.66 14.46
N ARG A 246 -25.11 -9.85 13.62
CA ARG A 246 -24.33 -8.72 13.08
C ARG A 246 -23.74 -9.01 11.71
N CYS A 247 -23.83 -8.03 10.82
CA CYS A 247 -23.15 -8.01 9.54
C CYS A 247 -22.38 -6.70 9.40
N VAL A 248 -21.06 -6.78 9.31
CA VAL A 248 -20.15 -5.61 9.32
C VAL A 248 -19.14 -5.70 8.19
N THR A 249 -18.63 -4.56 7.76
CA THR A 249 -17.54 -4.44 6.79
C THR A 249 -16.54 -3.38 7.23
N SER A 250 -15.28 -3.56 6.82
CA SER A 250 -14.25 -2.52 6.91
C SER A 250 -13.32 -2.64 5.70
N GLN A 251 -12.66 -1.53 5.34
CA GLN A 251 -11.54 -1.65 4.42
C GLN A 251 -10.47 -2.53 5.06
N ILE A 252 -9.75 -3.28 4.23
CA ILE A 252 -8.52 -3.92 4.65
C ILE A 252 -7.43 -2.93 4.30
N TYR A 253 -6.78 -2.38 5.32
CA TYR A 253 -5.83 -1.30 5.15
C TYR A 253 -4.55 -1.83 4.52
N VAL A 254 -4.27 -1.38 3.31
CA VAL A 254 -3.08 -1.73 2.55
C VAL A 254 -1.93 -0.88 3.09
N HIS A 255 -1.13 -1.48 3.97
CA HIS A 255 0.08 -0.88 4.50
C HIS A 255 1.34 -1.36 3.77
N SER A 256 1.20 -2.28 2.82
CA SER A 256 2.28 -2.79 1.99
C SER A 256 3.04 -1.67 1.27
N LYS A 257 4.34 -1.88 1.03
CA LYS A 257 5.16 -1.11 0.09
C LYS A 257 5.90 -2.08 -0.83
N LEU A 258 5.17 -2.54 -1.84
CA LEU A 258 5.55 -3.61 -2.75
C LEU A 258 5.46 -3.12 -4.19
N VAL A 259 6.48 -3.43 -4.99
CA VAL A 259 6.34 -3.50 -6.44
C VAL A 259 6.86 -4.84 -6.95
N ILE A 260 6.14 -5.45 -7.88
CA ILE A 260 6.54 -6.65 -8.62
C ILE A 260 6.53 -6.32 -10.11
N VAL A 261 7.63 -6.63 -10.79
CA VAL A 261 7.80 -6.41 -12.23
C VAL A 261 8.09 -7.73 -12.92
N ASP A 262 7.28 -8.04 -13.93
CA ASP A 262 7.45 -9.15 -14.87
C ASP A 262 7.65 -10.54 -14.25
N ASP A 263 7.17 -10.77 -13.03
CA ASP A 263 7.39 -12.00 -12.26
C ASP A 263 8.89 -12.32 -12.05
N ARG A 264 9.76 -11.30 -12.15
CA ARG A 264 11.22 -11.46 -12.10
C ARG A 264 11.86 -10.64 -11.00
N LEU A 265 11.30 -9.47 -10.72
CA LEU A 265 11.79 -8.52 -9.74
C LEU A 265 10.67 -8.20 -8.75
N ALA A 266 11.01 -8.18 -7.45
CA ALA A 266 10.19 -7.58 -6.42
C ALA A 266 11.03 -6.58 -5.62
N ILE A 267 10.46 -5.43 -5.26
CA ILE A 267 11.02 -4.53 -4.25
C ILE A 267 10.03 -4.49 -3.09
N ILE A 268 10.51 -4.88 -1.89
CA ILE A 268 9.72 -4.96 -0.66
C ILE A 268 10.43 -4.12 0.40
N GLY A 269 9.74 -3.20 1.06
CA GLY A 269 10.36 -2.36 2.08
C GLY A 269 9.39 -1.51 2.87
N SER A 270 9.91 -0.42 3.42
CA SER A 270 9.14 0.57 4.20
C SER A 270 8.75 1.83 3.39
N ALA A 271 9.44 2.09 2.28
CA ALA A 271 9.29 3.32 1.51
C ALA A 271 7.96 3.41 0.73
N ASN A 272 7.14 4.40 1.09
CA ASN A 272 5.93 4.74 0.36
C ASN A 272 6.25 5.42 -0.99
N ILE A 273 5.28 5.48 -1.90
CA ILE A 273 5.36 6.40 -3.06
C ILE A 273 4.94 7.78 -2.58
N ASN A 274 5.91 8.52 -2.05
CA ASN A 274 5.84 9.91 -1.65
C ASN A 274 7.27 10.47 -1.51
N ASP A 275 7.42 11.79 -1.48
CA ASP A 275 8.72 12.46 -1.35
C ASP A 275 9.37 12.18 0.01
N ARG A 276 8.55 12.10 1.07
CA ARG A 276 8.95 11.69 2.43
C ARG A 276 9.80 10.42 2.45
N SER A 277 9.40 9.38 1.73
CA SER A 277 10.13 8.11 1.70
C SER A 277 11.20 8.06 0.59
N LEU A 278 10.98 8.68 -0.57
CA LEU A 278 11.80 8.44 -1.77
C LEU A 278 12.98 9.42 -1.92
N LEU A 279 12.92 10.63 -1.36
CA LEU A 279 13.96 11.63 -1.56
C LEU A 279 15.18 11.43 -0.68
N GLY A 280 15.18 10.53 0.30
CA GLY A 280 16.34 10.23 1.16
C GLY A 280 16.69 11.30 2.21
N VAL A 281 16.28 12.55 1.99
CA VAL A 281 16.50 13.69 2.88
C VAL A 281 15.43 13.86 3.96
N ARG A 282 14.33 13.11 3.86
CA ARG A 282 13.24 13.07 4.83
C ARG A 282 13.34 11.76 5.62
N ASP A 283 12.33 10.91 5.62
CA ASP A 283 12.30 9.70 6.44
C ASP A 283 13.40 8.71 6.03
N SER A 284 13.95 8.00 7.02
CA SER A 284 14.91 6.92 6.77
C SER A 284 14.17 5.64 6.40
N GLU A 285 14.45 5.08 5.22
CA GLU A 285 13.75 3.89 4.72
C GLU A 285 14.72 2.76 4.39
N ILE A 286 14.20 1.52 4.37
CA ILE A 286 14.93 0.35 3.92
C ILE A 286 14.04 -0.52 3.02
N ALA A 287 14.64 -1.10 1.99
CA ALA A 287 13.97 -2.05 1.11
C ALA A 287 14.93 -3.15 0.64
N LEU A 288 14.36 -4.23 0.12
CA LEU A 288 15.06 -5.32 -0.53
C LEU A 288 14.61 -5.44 -1.98
N ARG A 289 15.57 -5.34 -2.90
CA ARG A 289 15.41 -5.68 -4.31
C ARG A 289 15.70 -7.16 -4.48
N ILE A 290 14.70 -7.94 -4.84
CA ILE A 290 14.74 -9.40 -4.95
C ILE A 290 14.54 -9.78 -6.41
N GLU A 291 15.53 -10.43 -7.00
CA GLU A 291 15.47 -10.91 -8.38
C GLU A 291 15.58 -12.43 -8.44
N THR A 292 14.85 -13.02 -9.38
CA THR A 292 15.00 -14.44 -9.73
C THR A 292 15.93 -14.56 -10.95
N PRO A 293 17.18 -15.05 -10.78
CA PRO A 293 18.06 -15.37 -11.90
C PRO A 293 17.40 -16.24 -12.98
N ALA A 294 17.67 -15.89 -14.24
CA ALA A 294 17.23 -16.68 -15.39
C ALA A 294 17.79 -18.11 -15.32
N GLY A 295 16.97 -19.11 -15.67
CA GLY A 295 17.38 -20.51 -15.69
C GLY A 295 17.25 -21.27 -14.37
N MET A 296 16.78 -20.62 -13.29
CA MET A 296 16.36 -21.35 -12.09
C MET A 296 14.98 -21.99 -12.28
N GLY A 297 14.82 -23.23 -11.79
CA GLY A 297 13.54 -23.95 -11.86
C GLY A 297 12.46 -23.38 -10.93
N ALA A 298 12.85 -22.74 -9.82
CA ALA A 298 11.93 -22.06 -8.90
C ALA A 298 11.96 -20.54 -9.13
N ASN A 299 10.80 -19.90 -9.09
CA ASN A 299 10.67 -18.45 -9.23
C ASN A 299 9.91 -17.87 -8.02
N PRO A 300 10.62 -17.51 -6.93
CA PRO A 300 9.99 -16.99 -5.72
C PRO A 300 9.15 -15.73 -5.95
N VAL A 301 9.55 -14.86 -6.88
CA VAL A 301 8.81 -13.63 -7.18
C VAL A 301 7.46 -13.97 -7.82
N ARG A 302 7.46 -14.82 -8.85
CA ARG A 302 6.23 -15.32 -9.48
C ARG A 302 5.33 -16.03 -8.49
N ASP A 303 5.90 -16.97 -7.73
CA ASP A 303 5.13 -17.80 -6.83
C ASP A 303 4.46 -16.96 -5.73
N PHE A 304 5.18 -15.96 -5.20
CA PHE A 304 4.63 -15.00 -4.25
C PHE A 304 3.48 -14.19 -4.88
N ARG A 305 3.67 -13.65 -6.09
CA ARG A 305 2.64 -12.89 -6.81
C ARG A 305 1.41 -13.74 -7.11
N VAL A 306 1.56 -15.01 -7.50
CA VAL A 306 0.45 -15.96 -7.70
C VAL A 306 -0.31 -16.18 -6.38
N ALA A 307 0.40 -16.48 -5.28
CA ALA A 307 -0.23 -16.71 -3.98
C ALA A 307 -0.96 -15.48 -3.47
N LEU A 308 -0.38 -14.29 -3.64
CA LEU A 308 -0.98 -13.01 -3.26
C LEU A 308 -2.25 -12.72 -4.06
N TRP A 309 -2.22 -12.92 -5.38
CA TRP A 309 -3.42 -12.74 -6.20
C TRP A 309 -4.50 -13.77 -5.86
N ASN A 310 -4.13 -15.03 -5.60
CA ASN A 310 -5.08 -16.04 -5.14
C ASN A 310 -5.73 -15.61 -3.82
N HIS A 311 -4.96 -15.06 -2.87
CA HIS A 311 -5.49 -14.53 -1.61
C HIS A 311 -6.54 -13.44 -1.85
N HIS A 312 -6.20 -12.42 -2.66
CA HIS A 312 -7.11 -11.31 -2.96
C HIS A 312 -8.37 -11.72 -3.71
N LEU A 313 -8.30 -12.81 -4.48
CA LEU A 313 -9.42 -13.38 -5.23
C LEU A 313 -10.20 -14.46 -4.46
N GLY A 314 -9.77 -14.82 -3.23
CA GLY A 314 -10.39 -15.88 -2.45
C GLY A 314 -10.22 -17.28 -3.04
N LEU A 315 -9.13 -17.49 -3.79
CA LEU A 315 -8.77 -18.78 -4.39
C LEU A 315 -7.82 -19.57 -3.46
N PRO A 316 -7.75 -20.91 -3.61
CA PRO A 316 -6.76 -21.70 -2.89
C PRO A 316 -5.34 -21.20 -3.16
N GLU A 317 -4.50 -21.13 -2.13
CA GLU A 317 -3.14 -20.56 -2.19
C GLU A 317 -2.30 -21.14 -3.34
N HIS A 318 -2.38 -22.45 -3.56
CA HIS A 318 -1.61 -23.17 -4.59
C HIS A 318 -2.26 -23.20 -5.99
N SER A 319 -3.38 -22.49 -6.17
CA SER A 319 -4.06 -22.38 -7.47
C SER A 319 -3.14 -21.77 -8.53
N GLN A 320 -3.20 -22.30 -9.76
CA GLN A 320 -2.51 -21.71 -10.92
C GLN A 320 -3.43 -20.80 -11.75
N ALA A 321 -4.63 -20.49 -11.25
CA ALA A 321 -5.57 -19.61 -11.94
C ALA A 321 -4.96 -18.25 -12.27
N CYS A 322 -4.09 -17.72 -11.39
CA CYS A 322 -3.41 -16.44 -11.59
C CYS A 322 -2.06 -16.56 -12.31
N ALA A 323 -1.75 -17.66 -12.99
CA ALA A 323 -0.40 -17.94 -13.50
C ALA A 323 0.15 -16.88 -14.48
N ASP A 324 -0.67 -16.41 -15.44
CA ASP A 324 -0.32 -15.35 -16.40
C ASP A 324 -1.10 -14.07 -16.09
N PRO A 325 -0.48 -13.07 -15.42
CA PRO A 325 -1.15 -11.84 -14.99
C PRO A 325 -1.52 -10.91 -16.16
N THR A 326 -1.07 -11.20 -17.38
CA THR A 326 -1.33 -10.37 -18.57
C THR A 326 -2.37 -10.96 -19.51
N SER A 327 -2.77 -12.22 -19.30
CA SER A 327 -3.77 -12.86 -20.14
C SER A 327 -5.16 -12.27 -19.89
N GLU A 328 -6.00 -12.23 -20.93
CA GLU A 328 -7.37 -11.72 -20.83
C GLU A 328 -8.20 -12.48 -19.80
N LEU A 329 -8.06 -13.81 -19.76
CA LEU A 329 -8.75 -14.66 -18.82
C LEU A 329 -8.43 -14.30 -17.36
N VAL A 330 -7.17 -13.98 -17.07
CA VAL A 330 -6.74 -13.68 -15.70
C VAL A 330 -7.01 -12.22 -15.35
N TYR A 331 -6.67 -11.30 -16.25
CA TYR A 331 -6.76 -9.88 -15.98
C TYR A 331 -8.19 -9.34 -16.11
N ARG A 332 -8.87 -9.59 -17.23
CA ARG A 332 -10.23 -9.10 -17.45
C ARG A 332 -11.27 -10.00 -16.78
N ASP A 333 -11.28 -11.28 -17.13
CA ASP A 333 -12.39 -12.18 -16.76
C ASP A 333 -12.34 -12.64 -15.29
N LEU A 334 -11.18 -12.51 -14.64
CA LEU A 334 -11.00 -12.88 -13.24
C LEU A 334 -10.72 -11.67 -12.34
N TRP A 335 -9.63 -10.93 -12.58
CA TRP A 335 -9.22 -9.84 -11.69
C TRP A 335 -10.18 -8.65 -11.73
N LEU A 336 -10.37 -8.02 -12.90
CA LEU A 336 -11.28 -6.88 -13.05
C LEU A 336 -12.72 -7.28 -12.74
N ALA A 337 -13.21 -8.39 -13.29
CA ALA A 337 -14.57 -8.88 -13.05
C ALA A 337 -14.86 -9.14 -11.55
N THR A 338 -13.90 -9.68 -10.80
CA THR A 338 -14.05 -9.88 -9.35
C THR A 338 -14.11 -8.54 -8.63
N ALA A 339 -13.23 -7.60 -8.96
CA ALA A 339 -13.24 -6.27 -8.37
C ALA A 339 -14.56 -5.53 -8.64
N ASP A 340 -15.08 -5.57 -9.86
CA ASP A 340 -16.34 -4.95 -10.26
C ASP A 340 -17.52 -5.58 -9.53
N SER A 341 -17.62 -6.91 -9.55
CA SER A 341 -18.69 -7.64 -8.87
C SER A 341 -18.70 -7.38 -7.36
N ASN A 342 -17.53 -7.43 -6.71
CA ASN A 342 -17.42 -7.15 -5.28
C ASN A 342 -17.79 -5.69 -4.96
N THR A 343 -17.37 -4.73 -5.79
CA THR A 343 -17.69 -3.31 -5.59
C THR A 343 -19.20 -3.09 -5.60
N GLU A 344 -19.89 -3.65 -6.60
CA GLU A 344 -21.35 -3.57 -6.67
C GLU A 344 -22.04 -4.25 -5.49
N LEU A 345 -21.59 -5.43 -5.09
CA LEU A 345 -22.19 -6.18 -3.98
C LEU A 345 -22.03 -5.43 -2.66
N TYR A 346 -20.82 -4.94 -2.35
CA TYR A 346 -20.59 -4.14 -1.15
C TYR A 346 -21.43 -2.87 -1.15
N GLN A 347 -21.51 -2.15 -2.27
CA GLN A 347 -22.31 -0.94 -2.37
C GLN A 347 -23.82 -1.19 -2.19
N ARG A 348 -24.33 -2.34 -2.65
CA ARG A 348 -25.74 -2.71 -2.47
C ARG A 348 -26.06 -3.07 -1.02
N VAL A 349 -25.11 -3.67 -0.29
CA VAL A 349 -25.32 -4.12 1.10
C VAL A 349 -24.99 -3.03 2.11
N PHE A 350 -23.99 -2.19 1.81
CA PHE A 350 -23.50 -1.10 2.64
C PHE A 350 -23.46 0.19 1.79
N PRO A 351 -24.58 0.91 1.68
CA PRO A 351 -24.70 2.05 0.75
C PRO A 351 -23.93 3.29 1.18
N ASP A 352 -23.51 3.37 2.45
CA ASP A 352 -22.77 4.46 3.12
C ASP A 352 -21.25 4.27 3.12
N LEU A 353 -20.73 3.43 2.21
CA LEU A 353 -19.29 3.27 2.01
C LEU A 353 -18.72 4.30 1.02
N PRO A 354 -17.44 4.71 1.17
CA PRO A 354 -16.74 5.48 0.15
C PRO A 354 -16.85 4.84 -1.23
N HIS A 355 -17.31 5.61 -2.22
CA HIS A 355 -17.56 5.14 -3.58
C HIS A 355 -17.39 6.28 -4.58
N SER A 356 -17.02 5.96 -5.82
CA SER A 356 -16.88 6.94 -6.92
C SER A 356 -18.15 7.71 -7.28
N ARG A 357 -19.31 7.32 -6.73
CA ARG A 357 -20.59 8.01 -6.97
C ARG A 357 -20.83 9.18 -6.02
N PHE A 358 -20.14 9.16 -4.88
CA PHE A 358 -20.28 10.15 -3.82
C PHE A 358 -19.19 11.19 -4.02
N THR A 359 -19.55 12.22 -4.75
CA THR A 359 -18.65 13.33 -5.09
C THR A 359 -18.55 14.35 -3.95
N THR A 360 -19.45 14.32 -2.97
CA THR A 360 -19.39 15.12 -1.74
C THR A 360 -19.57 14.24 -0.49
N LEU A 361 -19.16 14.72 0.68
CA LEU A 361 -19.41 14.04 1.96
C LEU A 361 -20.90 14.02 2.28
N ALA A 362 -21.62 15.11 1.97
CA ALA A 362 -23.06 15.21 2.18
C ALA A 362 -23.84 14.11 1.45
N GLU A 363 -23.49 13.81 0.19
CA GLU A 363 -24.11 12.71 -0.57
C GLU A 363 -23.91 11.34 0.09
N LEU A 364 -22.74 11.12 0.72
CA LEU A 364 -22.46 9.89 1.46
C LEU A 364 -23.27 9.81 2.77
N GLU A 365 -23.37 10.92 3.51
CA GLU A 365 -24.10 11.00 4.76
C GLU A 365 -25.62 10.86 4.55
N GLU A 366 -26.15 11.47 3.49
CA GLU A 366 -27.55 11.33 3.10
C GLU A 366 -27.91 9.89 2.71
N ALA A 367 -26.99 9.13 2.12
CA ALA A 367 -27.22 7.73 1.78
C ALA A 367 -27.53 6.90 3.04
N GLY A 368 -26.81 7.19 4.14
CA GLY A 368 -26.98 6.56 5.45
C GLY A 368 -26.83 5.03 5.45
N PRO A 369 -26.86 4.38 6.62
CA PRO A 369 -26.87 2.92 6.68
C PRO A 369 -28.22 2.41 6.13
N GLY A 370 -28.18 1.68 5.02
CA GLY A 370 -29.34 0.99 4.46
C GLY A 370 -29.67 -0.32 5.20
N PRO A 371 -30.81 -0.98 4.88
CA PRO A 371 -31.09 -2.31 5.41
C PRO A 371 -30.01 -3.29 4.94
N ILE A 372 -29.32 -3.89 5.89
CA ILE A 372 -28.26 -4.86 5.59
C ILE A 372 -28.92 -6.18 5.18
N GLU A 373 -28.59 -6.66 3.98
CA GLU A 373 -29.04 -7.95 3.45
C GLU A 373 -27.84 -8.93 3.37
N PRO A 374 -27.48 -9.65 4.45
CA PRO A 374 -26.24 -10.44 4.50
C PRO A 374 -26.16 -11.53 3.44
N GLY A 375 -27.32 -12.07 3.02
CA GLY A 375 -27.39 -13.09 1.97
C GLY A 375 -26.80 -12.65 0.63
N ARG A 376 -26.76 -11.33 0.34
CA ARG A 376 -26.13 -10.82 -0.88
C ARG A 376 -24.61 -10.89 -0.84
N LEU A 377 -23.99 -10.94 0.34
CA LEU A 377 -22.54 -11.06 0.48
C LEU A 377 -22.04 -12.46 0.09
N ALA A 378 -22.92 -13.46 -0.04
CA ALA A 378 -22.54 -14.80 -0.53
C ALA A 378 -21.96 -14.80 -1.95
N GLY A 379 -22.21 -13.74 -2.74
CA GLY A 379 -21.61 -13.55 -4.06
C GLY A 379 -20.19 -12.97 -4.04
N VAL A 380 -19.76 -12.38 -2.92
CA VAL A 380 -18.44 -11.74 -2.80
C VAL A 380 -17.35 -12.80 -2.80
N ARG A 381 -16.29 -12.58 -3.58
CA ARG A 381 -15.12 -13.47 -3.66
C ARG A 381 -13.85 -12.73 -3.31
N GLY A 382 -13.10 -13.26 -2.34
CA GLY A 382 -11.87 -12.60 -1.89
C GLY A 382 -12.14 -11.22 -1.29
N THR A 383 -11.23 -10.29 -1.53
CA THR A 383 -11.18 -8.99 -0.88
C THR A 383 -11.10 -7.82 -1.86
N LEU A 384 -10.80 -8.08 -3.12
CA LEU A 384 -10.54 -7.06 -4.13
C LEU A 384 -11.79 -6.24 -4.48
N VAL A 385 -11.67 -4.91 -4.50
CA VAL A 385 -12.70 -3.96 -4.98
C VAL A 385 -12.04 -2.87 -5.84
N ARG A 386 -12.82 -2.12 -6.64
CA ARG A 386 -12.32 -0.95 -7.36
C ARG A 386 -11.96 0.16 -6.37
N HIS A 387 -10.85 0.84 -6.62
CA HIS A 387 -10.50 2.03 -5.85
C HIS A 387 -11.45 3.19 -6.23
N PRO A 388 -12.03 3.92 -5.27
CA PRO A 388 -13.10 4.86 -5.57
C PRO A 388 -12.58 6.21 -6.08
N LEU A 389 -12.02 6.23 -7.30
CA LEU A 389 -11.42 7.41 -7.94
C LEU A 389 -12.36 8.62 -8.14
N GLY A 390 -13.67 8.46 -7.97
CA GLY A 390 -14.66 9.56 -7.98
C GLY A 390 -15.08 10.06 -6.59
N PHE A 391 -14.58 9.46 -5.51
CA PHE A 391 -14.98 9.81 -4.15
C PHE A 391 -14.50 11.20 -3.75
N LEU A 392 -15.41 12.04 -3.23
CA LEU A 392 -15.14 13.44 -2.85
C LEU A 392 -14.58 14.28 -4.01
N ALA A 393 -15.01 14.02 -5.25
CA ALA A 393 -14.55 14.77 -6.44
C ALA A 393 -14.94 16.25 -6.45
N ASN A 394 -15.98 16.63 -5.73
CA ASN A 394 -16.50 17.99 -5.63
C ASN A 394 -16.23 18.64 -4.25
N GLU A 395 -15.43 18.00 -3.39
CA GLU A 395 -14.93 18.59 -2.14
C GLU A 395 -13.61 19.32 -2.35
N ASP A 396 -13.37 20.34 -1.52
CA ASP A 396 -12.03 20.91 -1.37
C ASP A 396 -11.20 20.03 -0.43
N LEU A 397 -10.31 19.25 -1.03
CA LEU A 397 -9.40 18.32 -0.33
C LEU A 397 -8.05 18.99 0.02
N THR A 398 -8.00 20.30 0.11
CA THR A 398 -6.82 21.00 0.63
C THR A 398 -6.78 20.96 2.16
N THR A 399 -5.59 21.11 2.72
CA THR A 399 -5.35 21.16 4.16
C THR A 399 -6.09 22.36 4.76
N SER A 400 -6.80 22.16 5.88
CA SER A 400 -7.49 23.27 6.54
C SER A 400 -6.47 24.32 7.00
N PRO A 401 -6.77 25.63 6.89
CA PRO A 401 -5.88 26.68 7.40
C PRO A 401 -5.53 26.56 8.90
N TRP A 402 -6.28 25.73 9.63
CA TRP A 402 -6.16 25.52 11.06
C TRP A 402 -5.43 24.22 11.43
N ASP A 403 -5.08 23.39 10.44
CA ASP A 403 -4.33 22.15 10.67
C ASP A 403 -2.84 22.43 10.87
N VAL A 404 -2.19 21.67 11.75
CA VAL A 404 -0.76 21.80 12.03
C VAL A 404 0.07 21.58 10.76
N GLU A 405 -0.35 20.66 9.91
CA GLU A 405 0.27 20.37 8.62
C GLU A 405 0.14 21.53 7.62
N PHE A 406 -0.94 22.32 7.67
CA PHE A 406 -1.05 23.54 6.88
C PHE A 406 -0.06 24.61 7.37
N VAL A 407 0.10 24.75 8.69
CA VAL A 407 1.02 25.71 9.31
C VAL A 407 2.49 25.33 9.06
N LEU A 408 2.79 24.03 9.07
CA LEU A 408 4.13 23.50 8.90
C LEU A 408 4.51 23.22 7.42
N GLY A 409 3.53 23.26 6.50
CA GLY A 409 3.72 23.20 5.06
C GLY A 409 3.43 21.83 4.43
N ASP A 410 3.04 21.86 3.15
CA ASP A 410 2.64 20.68 2.34
C ASP A 410 3.74 19.60 2.23
N ASP A 411 5.00 19.94 2.49
CA ASP A 411 6.12 19.01 2.56
C ASP A 411 5.95 17.92 3.64
N LEU A 412 5.13 18.14 4.66
CA LEU A 412 4.83 17.11 5.66
C LEU A 412 3.94 16.00 5.11
N LEU A 413 3.07 16.31 4.15
CA LEU A 413 2.07 15.38 3.62
C LEU A 413 2.54 14.68 2.34
N THR A 414 3.62 15.17 1.73
CA THR A 414 4.05 14.81 0.38
C THR A 414 5.25 13.88 0.30
#